data_AF-A0A929DCX2-F1
#
_entry.id   AF-A0A929DCX2-F1
#
_cell.length_a   1.000
_cell.length_b   1.000
_cell.length_c   1.000
_cell.angle_alpha   90.00
_cell.angle_beta   90.00
_cell.angle_gamma   90.00
#
_symmetry.space_group_name_H-M   'P 1'
#
loop_
_entity.id
_entity.type
_entity.pdbx_description
1 polymer ?
#
loop_
_entity_poly.entity_id
_entity_poly.type
_entity_poly.pdbx_seq_one_letter_code
_entity_poly.pdbx_strand_id
1 'polypeptide(L)'
;MPEQEHSPGRIEVSPAAIASIANETVLTCYGVAGTAAKDLVTGIANILSRDSKRGIEVRIEDGRILIDVYVIIEYGTRISSVARSVMNVVKYNIERALGVPVAEVNVHVEGLHISNID
;
A
#
# COMPACT_ATOMS: atom_id res chain seq x y z
N MET A 1 -45.81 14.18 -18.91
CA MET A 1 -44.57 14.88 -18.52
C MET A 1 -43.45 13.87 -18.72
N PRO A 2 -42.39 14.14 -19.50
CA PRO A 2 -41.30 13.18 -19.62
C PRO A 2 -40.36 13.35 -18.42
N GLU A 3 -40.13 12.28 -17.67
CA GLU A 3 -39.08 12.20 -16.67
C GLU A 3 -37.72 12.45 -17.36
N GLN A 4 -36.97 13.44 -16.89
CA GLN A 4 -35.59 13.62 -17.33
C GLN A 4 -34.72 12.59 -16.61
N GLU A 5 -34.26 11.57 -17.32
CA GLU A 5 -33.28 10.62 -16.79
C GLU A 5 -31.94 11.33 -16.57
N HIS A 6 -31.65 11.68 -15.31
CA HIS A 6 -30.33 12.16 -14.93
C HIS A 6 -29.36 10.99 -14.92
N SER A 7 -28.38 10.99 -15.84
CA SER A 7 -27.26 10.05 -15.80
C SER A 7 -26.55 10.16 -14.45
N PRO A 8 -26.31 9.04 -13.74
CA PRO A 8 -25.56 9.08 -12.49
C PRO A 8 -24.14 9.65 -12.75
N GLY A 9 -23.67 10.47 -11.82
CA GLY A 9 -22.30 10.99 -11.85
C GLY A 9 -21.28 9.85 -11.66
N ARG A 10 -20.05 10.05 -12.16
CA ARG A 10 -18.94 9.10 -12.04
C ARG A 10 -17.95 9.57 -10.99
N ILE A 11 -17.55 8.68 -10.08
CA ILE A 11 -16.48 8.91 -9.10
C ILE A 11 -15.31 8.03 -9.51
N GLU A 12 -14.12 8.61 -9.61
CA GLU A 12 -12.87 7.90 -9.89
C GLU A 12 -11.88 8.17 -8.75
N VAL A 13 -11.23 7.10 -8.28
CA VAL A 13 -10.19 7.18 -7.24
C VAL A 13 -8.86 6.84 -7.88
N SER A 14 -7.89 7.74 -7.77
CA SER A 14 -6.57 7.51 -8.35
C SER A 14 -5.81 6.41 -7.59
N PRO A 15 -5.02 5.56 -8.26
CA PRO A 15 -4.15 4.59 -7.59
C PRO A 15 -3.20 5.24 -6.58
N ALA A 16 -2.76 6.48 -6.84
CA ALA A 16 -1.93 7.26 -5.92
C ALA A 16 -2.64 7.59 -4.58
N ALA A 17 -3.95 7.83 -4.61
CA ALA A 17 -4.73 8.04 -3.38
C ALA A 17 -4.80 6.76 -2.54
N ILE A 18 -5.02 5.61 -3.20
CA ILE A 18 -5.01 4.29 -2.56
C ILE A 18 -3.64 4.00 -1.93
N ALA A 19 -2.56 4.25 -2.68
CA ALA A 19 -1.20 4.06 -2.22
C ALA A 19 -0.87 4.96 -1.00
N SER A 20 -1.43 6.17 -0.95
CA SER A 20 -1.25 7.07 0.20
C SER A 20 -1.94 6.54 1.45
N ILE A 21 -3.18 6.05 1.34
CA ILE A 21 -3.90 5.42 2.46
C ILE A 21 -3.13 4.17 2.94
N ALA A 22 -2.68 3.34 2.01
CA ALA A 22 -1.89 2.16 2.31
C ALA A 22 -0.60 2.53 3.07
N ASN A 23 0.11 3.58 2.63
CA ASN A 23 1.37 4.02 3.25
C ASN A 23 1.17 4.43 4.70
N GLU A 24 0.22 5.32 4.97
CA GLU A 24 -0.09 5.73 6.33
C GLU A 24 -0.48 4.53 7.20
N THR A 25 -1.27 3.61 6.64
CA THR A 25 -1.70 2.41 7.35
C THR A 25 -0.52 1.50 7.72
N VAL A 26 0.41 1.28 6.79
CA VAL A 26 1.60 0.45 7.00
C VAL A 26 2.50 1.04 8.10
N LEU A 27 2.71 2.35 8.09
CA LEU A 27 3.53 3.04 9.09
C LEU A 27 2.94 2.97 10.51
N THR A 28 1.63 2.70 10.66
CA THR A 28 1.01 2.48 11.98
C THR A 28 1.12 1.05 12.50
N CYS A 29 1.60 0.11 11.68
CA CYS A 29 1.68 -1.29 12.07
C CYS A 29 2.91 -1.54 12.96
N TYR A 30 2.68 -2.16 14.12
CA TYR A 30 3.75 -2.53 15.03
C TYR A 30 4.77 -3.48 14.37
N GLY A 31 6.05 -3.17 14.54
CA GLY A 31 7.16 -3.92 13.96
C GLY A 31 7.57 -3.48 12.56
N VAL A 32 6.89 -2.50 11.96
CA VAL A 32 7.33 -1.85 10.72
C VAL A 32 8.23 -0.66 11.07
N ALA A 33 9.48 -0.70 10.63
CA ALA A 33 10.45 0.38 10.79
C ALA A 33 10.26 1.47 9.71
N GLY A 34 9.77 1.07 8.54
CA GLY A 34 9.49 1.97 7.42
C GLY A 34 9.10 1.21 6.16
N THR A 35 8.93 1.96 5.06
CA THR A 35 8.70 1.42 3.72
C THR A 35 9.92 1.62 2.83
N ALA A 36 10.15 0.71 1.89
CA ALA A 36 11.30 0.75 0.99
C ALA A 36 10.82 0.99 -0.45
N ALA A 37 11.40 1.96 -1.15
CA ALA A 37 11.11 2.15 -2.57
C ALA A 37 11.77 1.01 -3.39
N LYS A 38 10.98 0.34 -4.23
CA LYS A 38 11.38 -0.74 -5.15
C LYS A 38 12.59 -0.38 -6.04
N ASP A 39 12.76 0.91 -6.36
CA ASP A 39 13.72 1.39 -7.35
C ASP A 39 15.09 1.82 -6.80
N LEU A 40 15.39 1.63 -5.50
CA LEU A 40 16.69 2.04 -4.95
C LEU A 40 17.88 1.20 -5.45
N VAL A 41 17.65 0.01 -6.00
CA VAL A 41 18.72 -0.90 -6.47
C VAL A 41 19.10 -0.67 -7.94
N THR A 42 18.24 -0.05 -8.76
CA THR A 42 18.49 0.12 -10.20
C THR A 42 18.85 1.57 -10.50
N GLY A 43 20.14 1.87 -10.36
CA GLY A 43 20.70 3.20 -10.62
C GLY A 43 20.25 3.77 -11.98
N ILE A 44 19.82 5.04 -11.92
CA ILE A 44 19.80 6.04 -13.01
C ILE A 44 18.49 6.21 -13.83
N ALA A 45 17.46 5.35 -13.77
CA ALA A 45 16.31 5.52 -14.69
C ALA A 45 15.01 6.19 -14.16
N ASN A 46 14.64 6.09 -12.86
CA ASN A 46 13.24 6.37 -12.45
C ASN A 46 13.04 7.57 -11.49
N ILE A 47 13.77 8.67 -11.68
CA ILE A 47 13.70 9.85 -10.79
C ILE A 47 12.34 10.61 -10.80
N LEU A 48 11.35 10.27 -11.63
CA LEU A 48 10.17 11.14 -11.82
C LEU A 48 8.81 10.46 -11.62
N SER A 49 8.58 9.90 -10.43
CA SER A 49 7.22 9.84 -9.88
C SER A 49 7.29 9.99 -8.37
N ARG A 50 6.75 11.11 -7.85
CA ARG A 50 6.68 11.39 -6.40
C ARG A 50 5.90 10.30 -5.66
N ASP A 51 5.08 9.52 -6.38
CA ASP A 51 4.34 8.36 -5.87
C ASP A 51 5.19 7.10 -5.65
N SER A 52 6.24 6.85 -6.46
CA SER A 52 7.07 5.63 -6.35
C SER A 52 7.95 5.58 -5.09
N LYS A 53 8.03 6.67 -4.34
CA LYS A 53 8.84 6.76 -3.12
C LYS A 53 8.21 6.12 -1.88
N ARG A 54 6.93 5.70 -1.95
CA ARG A 54 6.19 5.17 -0.80
C ARG A 54 6.41 3.68 -0.54
N GLY A 55 7.10 2.97 -1.43
CA GLY A 55 7.26 1.51 -1.32
C GLY A 55 5.93 0.77 -1.44
N ILE A 56 4.97 1.33 -2.17
CA ILE A 56 3.64 0.73 -2.38
C ILE A 56 3.25 0.87 -3.84
N GLU A 57 2.87 -0.25 -4.44
CA GLU A 57 2.40 -0.34 -5.81
C GLU A 57 0.94 -0.81 -5.79
N VAL A 58 0.08 -0.09 -6.51
CA VAL A 58 -1.36 -0.37 -6.57
C VAL A 58 -1.73 -0.65 -8.01
N ARG A 59 -2.35 -1.81 -8.24
CA ARG A 59 -2.90 -2.22 -9.53
C ARG A 59 -4.39 -2.44 -9.38
N ILE A 60 -5.15 -2.07 -10.41
CA ILE A 60 -6.60 -2.25 -10.45
C ILE A 60 -6.90 -3.11 -11.68
N GLU A 61 -7.40 -4.32 -11.44
CA GLU A 61 -7.74 -5.29 -12.48
C GLU A 61 -9.18 -5.76 -12.25
N ASP A 62 -10.03 -5.68 -13.27
CA ASP A 62 -11.45 -6.07 -13.20
C ASP A 62 -12.23 -5.49 -12.01
N GLY A 63 -11.93 -4.24 -11.64
CA GLY A 63 -12.55 -3.56 -10.50
C GLY A 63 -12.07 -4.06 -9.13
N ARG A 64 -11.03 -4.89 -9.08
CA ARG A 64 -10.40 -5.37 -7.85
C ARG A 64 -9.06 -4.69 -7.66
N ILE A 65 -8.74 -4.38 -6.40
CA ILE A 65 -7.50 -3.72 -6.02
C ILE A 65 -6.47 -4.78 -5.63
N LEU A 66 -5.30 -4.73 -6.23
CA LEU A 66 -4.11 -5.49 -5.87
C LEU A 66 -3.05 -4.51 -5.33
N ILE A 67 -2.46 -4.86 -4.19
CA ILE A 67 -1.53 -3.97 -3.48
C ILE A 67 -0.26 -4.74 -3.17
N ASP A 68 0.88 -4.22 -3.62
CA ASP A 68 2.20 -4.69 -3.24
C ASP A 68 2.83 -3.67 -2.29
N VAL A 69 3.22 -4.09 -1.10
CA VAL A 69 3.81 -3.27 -0.05
C VAL A 69 5.22 -3.75 0.24
N TYR A 70 6.20 -2.84 0.19
CA TYR A 70 7.60 -3.11 0.44
C TYR A 70 8.00 -2.48 1.78
N VAL A 71 8.33 -3.32 2.77
CA VAL A 71 8.54 -2.90 4.16
C VAL A 71 9.93 -3.25 4.68
N ILE A 72 10.40 -2.44 5.62
CA ILE A 72 11.55 -2.73 6.49
C ILE A 72 10.97 -3.05 7.86
N ILE A 73 11.38 -4.18 8.45
CA ILE A 73 10.83 -4.68 9.71
C ILE A 73 11.86 -4.57 10.83
N GLU A 74 11.41 -4.24 12.04
CA GLU A 74 12.26 -4.21 13.22
C GLU A 74 12.81 -5.61 13.56
N TYR A 75 14.13 -5.69 13.75
CA TYR A 75 14.80 -6.90 14.20
C TYR A 75 14.26 -7.35 15.57
N GLY A 76 14.24 -8.66 15.81
CA GLY A 76 13.69 -9.24 17.04
C GLY A 76 12.17 -9.42 17.04
N THR A 77 11.47 -9.00 15.98
CA THR A 77 10.05 -9.30 15.79
C THR A 77 9.82 -10.55 14.95
N ARG A 78 8.64 -11.18 15.09
CA ARG A 78 8.24 -12.29 14.22
C ARG A 78 7.76 -11.74 12.88
N ILE A 79 8.63 -11.78 11.86
CA ILE A 79 8.36 -11.27 10.50
C ILE A 79 7.00 -11.74 9.96
N SER A 80 6.68 -13.03 10.11
CA SER A 80 5.41 -13.59 9.63
C SER A 80 4.18 -13.01 10.33
N SER A 81 4.29 -12.67 11.62
CA SER A 81 3.23 -12.01 12.38
C SER A 81 3.06 -10.56 11.96
N VAL A 82 4.17 -9.83 11.78
CA VAL A 82 4.16 -8.43 11.32
C VAL A 82 3.58 -8.34 9.90
N ALA A 83 4.06 -9.15 8.97
CA ALA A 83 3.56 -9.17 7.59
C ALA A 83 2.06 -9.49 7.53
N ARG A 84 1.58 -10.46 8.33
CA ARG A 84 0.15 -10.77 8.43
C ARG A 84 -0.67 -9.62 9.00
N SER A 85 -0.13 -8.93 10.00
CA SER A 85 -0.76 -7.74 10.56
C SER A 85 -0.89 -6.66 9.48
N VAL A 86 0.19 -6.35 8.76
CA VAL A 86 0.20 -5.37 7.66
C VAL A 86 -0.84 -5.74 6.60
N MET A 87 -0.86 -7.00 6.12
CA MET A 87 -1.84 -7.47 5.15
C MET A 87 -3.29 -7.20 5.60
N ASN A 88 -3.61 -7.57 6.84
CA ASN A 88 -4.97 -7.44 7.37
C ASN A 88 -5.38 -5.97 7.56
N VAL A 89 -4.50 -5.15 8.13
CA VAL A 89 -4.80 -3.76 8.47
C VAL A 89 -4.91 -2.90 7.20
N VAL A 90 -4.03 -3.12 6.21
CA VAL A 90 -4.09 -2.44 4.90
C VAL A 90 -5.36 -2.81 4.16
N LYS A 91 -5.67 -4.10 4.06
CA LYS A 91 -6.90 -4.58 3.42
C LYS A 91 -8.13 -3.93 4.05
N TYR A 92 -8.25 -4.02 5.37
CA TYR A 92 -9.41 -3.48 6.10
C TYR A 92 -9.58 -1.97 5.91
N ASN A 93 -8.51 -1.19 6.04
CA ASN A 93 -8.61 0.28 5.93
C ASN A 93 -8.99 0.74 4.53
N ILE A 94 -8.50 0.07 3.48
CA ILE A 94 -8.80 0.45 2.09
C ILE A 94 -10.22 0.03 1.71
N GLU A 95 -10.64 -1.18 2.06
CA GLU A 95 -12.02 -1.63 1.85
C GLU A 95 -13.01 -0.72 2.60
N ARG A 96 -12.67 -0.31 3.83
CA ARG A 96 -13.47 0.64 4.61
C ARG A 96 -13.51 2.03 3.99
N ALA A 97 -12.40 2.53 3.45
CA ALA A 97 -12.32 3.88 2.90
C ALA A 97 -13.02 4.01 1.54
N LEU A 98 -12.96 2.98 0.70
CA LEU A 98 -13.41 3.04 -0.69
C LEU A 98 -14.71 2.26 -0.94
N GLY A 99 -15.09 1.34 -0.05
CA GLY A 99 -16.24 0.46 -0.25
C GLY A 99 -16.06 -0.55 -1.39
N VAL A 100 -14.82 -0.78 -1.82
CA VAL A 100 -14.45 -1.68 -2.93
C VAL A 100 -13.61 -2.83 -2.37
N PRO A 101 -13.84 -4.09 -2.80
CA PRO A 101 -13.07 -5.23 -2.31
C PRO A 101 -11.59 -5.17 -2.76
N VAL A 102 -10.69 -5.52 -1.85
CA VAL A 102 -9.27 -5.70 -2.13
C VAL A 102 -9.02 -7.19 -2.35
N ALA A 103 -8.57 -7.56 -3.54
CA ALA A 103 -8.30 -8.94 -3.90
C ALA A 103 -7.10 -9.47 -3.10
N GLU A 104 -5.98 -8.74 -3.18
CA GLU A 104 -4.70 -9.20 -2.65
C GLU A 104 -3.90 -8.04 -2.05
N VAL A 105 -3.23 -8.33 -0.94
CA VAL A 105 -2.22 -7.48 -0.33
C VAL A 105 -0.97 -8.32 -0.15
N ASN A 106 0.05 -8.05 -0.94
CA ASN A 106 1.33 -8.73 -0.91
C ASN A 106 2.31 -7.89 -0.11
N VAL A 107 2.99 -8.51 0.87
CA VAL A 107 3.99 -7.83 1.70
C VAL A 107 5.36 -8.40 1.40
N HIS A 108 6.22 -7.55 0.86
CA HIS A 108 7.61 -7.81 0.53
C HIS A 108 8.49 -7.22 1.63
N VAL A 109 9.32 -8.06 2.24
CA VAL A 109 10.23 -7.63 3.31
C VAL A 109 11.59 -7.40 2.70
N GLU A 110 11.94 -6.13 2.50
CA GLU A 110 13.17 -5.72 1.81
C GLU A 110 14.38 -5.65 2.74
N GLY A 111 14.14 -5.55 4.06
CA GLY A 111 15.22 -5.48 5.02
C GLY A 111 14.76 -5.52 6.47
N LEU A 112 15.73 -5.60 7.37
CA LEU A 112 15.53 -5.50 8.80
C LEU A 112 16.21 -4.24 9.34
N HIS A 113 15.53 -3.53 10.23
CA HIS A 113 16.11 -2.42 10.98
C HIS A 113 16.62 -2.93 12.33
N ILE A 114 17.86 -2.58 12.67
CA ILE A 114 18.48 -2.97 13.94
C ILE A 114 18.65 -1.69 14.75
N SER A 115 17.75 -1.50 15.71
CA SER A 115 17.83 -0.43 16.69
C SER A 115 18.90 -0.82 17.73
N ASN A 116 20.13 -0.31 17.54
CA ASN A 116 21.37 -0.50 18.32
C ASN A 116 22.30 -1.62 17.85
N ILE A 117 23.41 -1.21 17.22
CA ILE A 117 24.68 -1.92 17.24
C ILE A 117 25.51 -1.18 18.30
N ASP A 118 25.58 -1.73 19.51
CA ASP A 118 26.65 -1.37 20.46
C ASP A 118 27.97 -1.99 19.99
#